data_AF-A0AA87K3U9-F1
#
_entry.id   AF-A0AA87K3U9-F1
#
_cell.length_a   1.000
_cell.length_b   1.000
_cell.length_c   1.000
_cell.angle_alpha   90.00
_cell.angle_beta   90.00
_cell.angle_gamma   90.00
#
_symmetry.space_group_name_H-M   'P 1'
#
loop_
_entity.id
_entity.type
_entity.pdbx_description
1 polymer ?
#
loop_
_entity_poly.entity_id
_entity_poly.type
_entity_poly.pdbx_seq_one_letter_code
_entity_poly.pdbx_strand_id
1 'polypeptide(L)' 'MNKKGRPAGVKNERGLYTIAVPKEIYDQIDDLAIGSGRSRTAVASFVFTKGLEHIQIVEETITRKRIVGIE' A
#
# COMPACT_ATOMS: atom_id res chain seq x y z
N MET A 1 19.29 -2.25 -38.69
CA MET A 1 18.43 -1.41 -37.83
C MET A 1 18.46 -1.97 -36.41
N ASN A 2 19.14 -1.28 -35.50
CA ASN A 2 19.24 -1.65 -34.08
C ASN A 2 17.85 -1.63 -33.44
N LYS A 3 17.37 -2.79 -32.95
CA LYS A 3 16.23 -2.86 -32.01
C LYS A 3 16.69 -2.24 -30.69
N LYS A 4 16.50 -0.92 -30.53
CA LYS A 4 16.71 -0.24 -29.26
C LYS A 4 15.69 -0.80 -28.25
N GLY A 5 16.16 -1.72 -27.41
CA GLY A 5 15.43 -2.16 -26.23
C GLY A 5 15.08 -0.95 -25.36
N ARG A 6 13.87 -0.95 -24.81
CA ARG A 6 13.41 0.10 -23.91
C ARG A 6 14.32 0.10 -22.68
N PRO A 7 14.92 1.24 -22.29
CA PRO A 7 15.84 1.27 -21.15
C PRO A 7 15.11 0.80 -19.88
N ALA A 8 15.66 -0.23 -19.23
CA ALA A 8 15.25 -0.67 -17.91
C ALA A 8 15.63 0.45 -16.91
N GLY A 9 14.66 1.25 -16.51
CA GLY A 9 14.91 2.38 -15.60
C GLY A 9 14.00 3.58 -15.76
N VAL A 10 13.14 3.63 -16.78
CA VAL A 10 12.06 4.63 -16.80
C VAL A 10 11.03 4.21 -15.76
N LYS A 11 11.16 4.74 -14.53
CA LYS A 11 10.09 4.70 -13.53
C LYS A 11 8.92 5.49 -14.12
N ASN A 12 7.99 4.82 -14.77
CA ASN A 12 6.68 5.41 -15.00
C ASN A 12 6.12 5.76 -13.62
N GLU A 13 5.97 7.05 -13.32
CA GLU A 13 5.37 7.53 -12.06
C GLU A 13 3.92 7.03 -11.89
N ARG A 14 3.33 6.50 -12.96
CA ARG A 14 2.04 5.80 -12.98
C ARG A 14 2.26 4.31 -13.28
N GLY A 15 2.68 3.57 -12.26
CA GLY A 15 2.75 2.11 -12.30
C GLY A 15 1.41 1.48 -11.92
N LEU A 16 1.06 0.37 -12.58
CA LEU A 16 0.01 -0.54 -12.08
C LEU A 16 0.68 -1.55 -11.15
N TYR A 17 0.19 -1.64 -9.93
CA TYR A 17 0.69 -2.56 -8.92
C TYR A 17 -0.41 -3.54 -8.53
N THR A 18 -0.04 -4.80 -8.26
CA THR A 18 -0.97 -5.83 -7.79
C THR A 18 -0.65 -6.16 -6.33
N ILE A 19 -1.68 -6.21 -5.49
CA ILE A 19 -1.59 -6.62 -4.09
C ILE A 19 -2.55 -7.79 -3.87
N ALA A 20 -2.15 -8.76 -3.06
CA ALA A 20 -3.05 -9.81 -2.60
C ALA A 20 -3.80 -9.32 -1.37
N VAL A 21 -5.12 -9.54 -1.34
CA VAL A 21 -5.99 -9.23 -0.20
C VAL A 21 -6.88 -10.44 0.10
N PRO A 22 -7.33 -10.62 1.35
CA PRO A 22 -8.37 -11.59 1.68
C PRO A 22 -9.63 -11.40 0.83
N LYS A 23 -10.32 -12.50 0.52
CA LYS A 23 -11.53 -12.49 -0.33
C LYS A 23 -12.61 -11.58 0.25
N GLU A 24 -12.76 -11.58 1.57
CA GLU A 24 -13.75 -10.80 2.29
C GLU A 24 -13.56 -9.29 2.08
N ILE A 25 -12.30 -8.83 2.02
CA ILE A 25 -11.99 -7.42 1.72
C ILE A 25 -12.28 -7.11 0.25
N TYR A 26 -11.96 -8.03 -0.66
CA TYR A 26 -12.27 -7.86 -2.07
C TYR A 26 -13.77 -7.71 -2.32
N ASP A 27 -14.58 -8.58 -1.71
CA ASP A 27 -16.04 -8.57 -1.87
C ASP A 27 -16.63 -7.24 -1.34
N GLN A 28 -16.13 -6.72 -0.21
CA GLN A 28 -16.54 -5.41 0.30
C GLN A 28 -16.20 -4.26 -0.68
N ILE A 29 -15.01 -4.30 -1.30
CA ILE A 29 -14.64 -3.31 -2.33
C ILE A 29 -15.56 -3.43 -3.55
N ASP A 30 -15.96 -4.65 -3.93
CA ASP A 30 -16.85 -4.90 -5.06
C ASP A 30 -18.26 -4.36 -4.79
N ASP A 31 -18.83 -4.66 -3.62
CA ASP A 31 -20.15 -4.15 -3.22
C ASP A 31 -20.18 -2.62 -3.20
N LEU A 32 -19.12 -1.98 -2.68
CA LEU A 32 -18.97 -0.52 -2.69
C LEU A 32 -18.84 0.05 -4.11
N ALA A 33 -18.14 -0.65 -5.01
CA ALA A 33 -18.00 -0.25 -6.39
C ALA A 33 -19.36 -0.30 -7.13
N ILE A 34 -20.11 -1.38 -6.94
CA ILE A 34 -21.46 -1.56 -7.49
C ILE A 34 -22.39 -0.48 -6.94
N GLY A 35 -22.45 -0.30 -5.61
CA GLY A 35 -23.35 0.66 -4.96
C GLY A 35 -23.03 2.12 -5.27
N SER A 36 -21.76 2.46 -5.53
CA SER A 36 -21.35 3.84 -5.84
C SER A 36 -21.26 4.17 -7.34
N GLY A 37 -21.40 3.18 -8.22
CA GLY A 37 -21.22 3.35 -9.67
C GLY A 37 -19.77 3.70 -10.07
N ARG A 38 -18.80 3.42 -9.21
CA ARG A 38 -17.37 3.70 -9.43
C ARG A 38 -16.61 2.42 -9.80
N SER A 39 -15.46 2.58 -10.44
CA SER A 39 -14.58 1.42 -10.66
C SER A 39 -14.00 0.91 -9.34
N ARG A 40 -13.78 -0.40 -9.25
CA ARG A 40 -13.11 -1.03 -8.09
C ARG A 40 -11.78 -0.36 -7.75
N THR A 41 -11.00 0.00 -8.78
CA THR A 41 -9.74 0.72 -8.59
C THR A 41 -9.96 2.07 -7.91
N ALA A 42 -10.96 2.85 -8.34
CA ALA A 42 -11.25 4.15 -7.72
C ALA A 42 -11.72 4.01 -6.26
N VAL A 43 -12.53 2.99 -5.97
CA VAL A 43 -12.95 2.67 -4.59
C VAL A 43 -11.76 2.24 -3.75
N ALA A 44 -10.96 1.30 -4.23
CA ALA A 44 -9.77 0.82 -3.53
C ALA A 44 -8.77 1.96 -3.27
N SER A 45 -8.51 2.82 -4.26
CA SER A 45 -7.67 4.01 -4.08
C SER A 45 -8.23 4.93 -2.99
N PHE A 46 -9.53 5.21 -3.01
CA PHE A 46 -10.16 6.05 -1.99
C PHE A 46 -10.02 5.46 -0.58
N VAL A 47 -10.32 4.17 -0.44
CA VAL A 47 -10.21 3.44 0.84
C VAL A 47 -8.77 3.43 1.33
N PHE A 48 -7.79 3.14 0.48
CA PHE A 48 -6.38 3.13 0.88
C PHE A 48 -5.88 4.52 1.24
N THR A 49 -6.21 5.55 0.47
CA THR A 49 -5.81 6.94 0.81
C THR A 49 -6.38 7.34 2.17
N LYS A 50 -7.67 7.08 2.42
CA LYS A 50 -8.28 7.38 3.71
C LYS A 50 -7.75 6.55 4.85
N GLY A 51 -7.52 5.26 4.65
CA GLY A 51 -6.91 4.40 5.67
C GLY A 51 -5.50 4.86 6.05
N LEU A 52 -4.69 5.23 5.05
CA LEU A 52 -3.31 5.68 5.28
C LEU A 52 -3.23 7.05 5.98
N GLU A 53 -4.23 7.93 5.82
CA GLU A 53 -4.34 9.18 6.60
C GLU A 53 -4.41 8.92 8.12
N HIS A 54 -4.82 7.72 8.53
CA HIS A 54 -4.99 7.34 9.94
C HIS A 54 -3.88 6.41 10.47
N ILE A 55 -2.85 6.12 9.67
CA ILE A 55 -1.76 5.20 10.06
C ILE A 55 -0.46 6.00 10.14
N GLN A 56 0.16 5.99 11.32
CA GLN A 56 1.50 6.53 11.54
C GLN A 56 2.47 5.40 11.83
N ILE A 57 3.58 5.34 11.09
CA ILE A 57 4.73 4.51 11.46
C ILE A 57 5.48 5.28 12.54
N VAL A 58 5.52 4.74 13.76
CA VAL A 58 6.33 5.28 14.85
C VAL A 58 7.61 4.45 14.92
N GLU A 59 8.76 5.08 14.64
CA GLU A 59 10.06 4.48 14.93
C GLU A 59 10.30 4.57 16.44
N GLU A 60 10.09 3.47 17.17
CA GLU A 60 10.53 3.36 18.55
C GLU A 60 12.04 3.11 18.59
N THR A 61 12.82 4.17 18.80
CA THR A 61 14.23 4.02 19.21
C THR A 61 14.24 3.41 20.61
N ILE A 62 14.45 2.10 20.72
CA ILE A 62 14.56 1.39 22.01
C ILE A 62 15.74 1.96 22.81
N THR A 63 15.47 2.97 23.64
CA THR A 63 16.42 3.58 24.60
C THR A 63 16.32 2.88 25.96
N ARG A 64 16.18 1.55 25.99
CA ARG A 64 16.28 0.80 27.25
C ARG A 64 17.74 0.60 27.61
N LYS A 65 18.31 1.54 28.38
CA LYS A 65 19.46 1.24 29.23
C LYS A 65 18.96 0.35 30.37
N ARG A 66 19.32 -0.94 30.35
CA ARG A 66 19.08 -1.87 31.46
C ARG A 66 20.11 -1.60 32.55
N ILE A 67 19.67 -1.32 33.77
CA ILE A 67 20.53 -1.44 34.96
C ILE A 67 20.61 -2.93 35.27
N VAL A 68 21.82 -3.48 35.16
CA VAL A 68 22.16 -4.81 35.68
C VAL A 68 22.84 -4.61 37.03
N GLY A 69 22.22 -5.11 38.09
CA GLY A 69 22.90 -5.24 39.38
C GLY A 69 24.00 -6.27 39.23
N ILE A 70 25.22 -5.90 39.61
CA ILE A 70 26.34 -6.83 39.72
C ILE A 70 26.21 -7.44 41.12
N GLU A 71 26.04 -8.77 41.19
CA GLU A 71 26.43 -9.56 42.36
C GLU A 71 27.89 -9.99 42.21
#